data_AF-A0A9D9Q092-F1
#
_entry.id   AF-A0A9D9Q092-F1
#
_cell.length_a   1.000
_cell.length_b   1.000
_cell.length_c   1.000
_cell.angle_alpha   90.00
_cell.angle_beta   90.00
_cell.angle_gamma   90.00
#
_symmetry.space_group_name_H-M   'P 1'
#
loop_
_entity.id
_entity.type
_entity.pdbx_description
1 polymer ?
#
loop_
_entity_poly.entity_id
_entity_poly.type
_entity_poly.pdbx_seq_one_letter_code
_entity_poly.pdbx_strand_id
1 'polypeptide(L)'
;MKLFAPKYYKSFSCIADRCSHSCCVGWEIDIDGDTLEKYSSLSGEYSDAVRASIDLDGTPHFRLCEGERCPHLDGRGLCNIIKEYGEGYLSEICREHPRFYSETPEGVEVGIGMACEEAARIILSSDGYAEFDVIDGDFGEEPVRLRNEADFDVLSERGKIYRILSDRARPYAERLALLSEKYGVSPASVSDGDWRELLSSLEYLNQEHKELFSCYSGECRARLFEPELERALAYFIFRHVTASGTLEELSAKLGLAMFLESLISSVAYLQGIESREELTELCRAVSEELEYSEDNTEAILWEFLF
;
A
#
# COMPACT_ATOMS: atom_id res chain seq x y z
N MET A 1 21.66 8.91 5.27
CA MET A 1 20.98 9.12 3.96
C MET A 1 19.84 10.15 4.13
N LYS A 2 19.40 10.90 3.10
CA LYS A 2 18.22 11.79 3.22
C LYS A 2 16.92 10.96 3.19
N LEU A 3 15.94 11.32 4.02
CA LEU A 3 14.60 10.75 4.00
C LEU A 3 13.63 11.76 3.39
N PHE A 4 12.84 11.33 2.43
CA PHE A 4 11.82 12.12 1.75
C PHE A 4 10.45 11.50 2.01
N ALA A 5 9.43 12.33 2.21
CA ALA A 5 8.06 11.84 2.39
C ALA A 5 7.06 12.77 1.71
N PRO A 6 5.93 12.25 1.19
CA PRO A 6 4.83 13.11 0.75
C PRO A 6 4.39 14.04 1.89
N LYS A 7 3.99 15.27 1.57
CA LYS A 7 3.60 16.27 2.59
C LYS A 7 2.54 15.78 3.59
N TYR A 8 1.65 14.89 3.15
CA TYR A 8 0.61 14.32 3.99
C TYR A 8 1.10 13.28 5.00
N TYR A 9 2.33 12.76 4.84
CA TYR A 9 2.89 11.70 5.68
C TYR A 9 2.87 12.07 7.18
N LYS A 10 3.23 13.31 7.51
CA LYS A 10 3.27 13.79 8.91
C LYS A 10 1.89 13.89 9.57
N SER A 11 0.81 13.83 8.79
CA SER A 11 -0.56 13.83 9.32
C SER A 11 -0.98 12.46 9.86
N PHE A 12 -0.22 11.41 9.56
CA PHE A 12 -0.57 10.06 9.96
C PHE A 12 -0.25 9.81 11.45
N SER A 13 -1.27 9.33 12.15
CA SER A 13 -1.15 8.76 13.49
C SER A 13 -2.17 7.62 13.59
N CYS A 14 -1.77 6.49 14.17
CA CYS A 14 -2.70 5.39 14.40
C CYS A 14 -3.88 5.86 15.25
N ILE A 15 -5.11 5.54 14.82
CA ILE A 15 -6.33 5.90 15.55
C ILE A 15 -6.80 4.81 16.52
N ALA A 16 -6.01 3.73 16.64
CA ALA A 16 -6.15 2.66 17.63
C ALA A 16 -7.56 2.05 17.68
N ASP A 17 -8.24 2.15 18.83
CA ASP A 17 -9.58 1.58 19.07
C ASP A 17 -10.70 2.20 18.23
N ARG A 18 -10.41 3.28 17.50
CA ARG A 18 -11.37 3.88 16.56
C ARG A 18 -11.38 3.22 15.19
N CYS A 19 -10.41 2.35 14.88
CA CYS A 19 -10.41 1.67 13.59
C CYS A 19 -11.61 0.73 13.47
N SER A 20 -12.25 0.72 12.31
CA SER A 20 -13.24 -0.30 11.95
C SER A 20 -12.59 -1.62 11.54
N HIS A 21 -11.37 -1.54 11.01
CA HIS A 21 -10.52 -2.68 10.64
C HIS A 21 -9.37 -2.88 11.61
N SER A 22 -8.83 -4.09 11.68
CA SER A 22 -7.73 -4.41 12.57
C SER A 22 -6.56 -5.02 11.81
N CYS A 23 -5.45 -4.28 11.73
CA CYS A 23 -4.17 -4.78 11.24
C CYS A 23 -3.56 -5.89 12.12
N CYS A 24 -4.25 -6.36 13.16
CA CYS A 24 -3.86 -7.49 14.00
C CYS A 24 -4.69 -8.75 13.72
N VAL A 25 -5.30 -8.87 12.53
CA VAL A 25 -6.14 -10.00 12.11
C VAL A 25 -5.82 -10.37 10.66
N GLY A 26 -5.76 -11.66 10.33
CA GLY A 26 -5.70 -12.17 8.95
C GLY A 26 -4.32 -12.30 8.33
N TRP A 27 -3.24 -12.06 9.10
CA TRP A 27 -1.87 -12.24 8.65
C TRP A 27 -0.94 -12.56 9.81
N GLU A 28 0.16 -13.26 9.50
CA GLU A 28 1.19 -13.62 10.48
C GLU A 28 2.02 -12.41 10.87
N ILE A 29 2.32 -12.29 12.17
CA ILE A 29 3.09 -11.19 12.72
C ILE A 29 4.45 -11.75 13.15
N ASP A 30 5.42 -11.58 12.25
CA ASP A 30 6.82 -11.88 12.52
C ASP A 30 7.39 -10.98 13.63
N ILE A 31 8.32 -11.55 14.39
CA ILE A 31 9.01 -10.93 15.50
C ILE A 31 10.50 -10.86 15.13
N ASP A 32 10.97 -9.64 14.88
CA ASP A 32 12.38 -9.37 14.62
C ASP A 32 13.26 -9.74 15.84
N GLY A 33 14.54 -10.00 15.58
CA GLY A 33 15.48 -10.48 16.60
C GLY A 33 15.60 -9.56 17.80
N ASP A 34 15.68 -8.24 17.58
CA ASP A 34 15.77 -7.25 18.65
C ASP A 34 14.52 -7.26 19.53
N THR A 35 13.34 -7.36 18.92
CA THR A 35 12.07 -7.48 19.64
C THR A 35 11.96 -8.80 20.38
N LEU A 36 12.42 -9.92 19.80
CA LEU A 36 12.44 -11.21 20.47
C LEU A 36 13.32 -11.19 21.74
N GLU A 37 14.48 -10.52 21.70
CA GLU A 37 15.34 -10.31 22.86
C GLU A 37 14.65 -9.44 23.93
N LYS A 38 13.95 -8.38 23.52
CA LYS A 38 13.12 -7.57 24.43
C LYS A 38 12.05 -8.43 25.09
N TYR A 39 11.29 -9.22 24.33
CA TYR A 39 10.24 -10.09 24.86
C TYR A 39 10.80 -11.16 25.80
N SER A 40 11.96 -11.73 25.47
CA SER A 40 12.65 -12.71 26.32
C SER A 40 13.05 -12.12 27.67
N SER A 41 13.42 -10.84 27.71
CA SER A 41 13.86 -10.13 28.92
C SER A 41 12.74 -9.37 29.67
N LEU A 42 11.48 -9.44 29.20
CA LEU A 42 10.35 -8.79 29.85
C LEU A 42 10.16 -9.23 31.31
N SER A 43 9.61 -8.33 32.11
CA SER A 43 9.19 -8.64 33.48
C SER A 43 7.81 -8.03 33.73
N GLY A 44 7.06 -8.60 34.67
CA GLY A 44 5.70 -8.16 34.99
C GLY A 44 4.66 -9.25 34.72
N GLU A 45 3.42 -8.98 35.11
CA GLU A 45 2.34 -9.98 35.08
C GLU A 45 2.01 -10.46 33.66
N TYR A 46 2.24 -9.62 32.64
CA TYR A 46 1.93 -9.96 31.26
C TYR A 46 3.09 -10.63 30.50
N SER A 47 4.29 -10.73 31.07
CA SER A 47 5.48 -11.19 30.34
C SER A 47 5.36 -12.66 29.91
N ASP A 48 4.73 -13.48 30.73
CA ASP A 48 4.54 -14.90 30.44
C ASP A 48 3.53 -15.11 29.32
N ALA A 49 2.49 -14.27 29.23
CA ALA A 49 1.53 -14.29 28.13
C ALA A 49 2.19 -13.95 26.79
N VAL A 50 3.10 -12.96 26.76
CA VAL A 50 3.90 -12.63 25.57
C VAL A 50 4.74 -13.84 25.16
N ARG A 51 5.60 -14.37 26.03
CA ARG A 51 6.46 -15.51 25.68
C ARG A 51 5.67 -16.75 25.27
N ALA A 52 4.58 -17.05 25.96
CA ALA A 52 3.73 -18.21 25.68
C ALA A 52 2.96 -18.08 24.35
N SER A 53 2.91 -16.89 23.75
CA SER A 53 2.28 -16.67 22.46
C SER A 53 3.23 -16.81 21.27
N ILE A 54 4.55 -16.86 21.50
CA ILE A 54 5.56 -16.86 20.44
C ILE A 54 5.83 -18.29 19.96
N ASP A 55 5.73 -18.51 18.65
CA ASP A 55 6.33 -19.66 17.98
C ASP A 55 7.76 -19.35 17.56
N LEU A 56 8.60 -20.37 17.66
CA LEU A 56 10.02 -20.31 17.33
C LEU A 56 10.39 -21.27 16.20
N ASP A 57 9.41 -22.01 15.64
CA ASP A 57 9.64 -22.81 14.45
C ASP A 57 9.73 -21.89 13.22
N GLY A 58 10.84 -21.96 12.49
CA GLY A 58 11.13 -21.03 11.40
C GLY A 58 11.43 -19.60 11.89
N THR A 59 10.81 -18.61 11.25
CA THR A 59 10.88 -17.21 11.68
C THR A 59 10.03 -17.02 12.93
N PRO A 60 10.56 -16.46 14.04
CA PRO A 60 9.78 -16.21 15.24
C PRO A 60 8.55 -15.36 14.95
N HIS A 61 7.37 -15.81 15.37
CA HIS A 61 6.10 -15.13 15.10
C HIS A 61 5.09 -15.34 16.25
N PHE A 62 4.02 -14.55 16.29
CA PHE A 62 2.92 -14.81 17.23
C PHE A 62 2.01 -15.93 16.72
N ARG A 63 1.74 -16.94 17.56
CA ARG A 63 0.67 -17.91 17.31
C ARG A 63 -0.69 -17.21 17.33
N LEU A 64 -1.32 -17.15 16.16
CA LEU A 64 -2.64 -16.56 16.02
C LEU A 64 -3.71 -17.39 16.75
N CYS A 65 -4.69 -16.69 17.30
CA CYS A 65 -5.87 -17.26 17.93
C CYS A 65 -6.95 -17.60 16.88
N GLU A 66 -8.09 -18.13 17.35
CA GLU A 66 -9.25 -18.38 16.48
C GLU A 66 -9.64 -17.14 15.66
N GLY A 67 -9.91 -17.35 14.36
CA GLY A 67 -10.18 -16.27 13.41
C GLY A 67 -8.94 -15.46 13.04
N GLU A 68 -7.75 -16.06 13.09
CA GLU A 68 -6.47 -15.45 12.67
C GLU A 68 -6.14 -14.16 13.42
N ARG A 69 -6.56 -14.07 14.69
CA ARG A 69 -6.39 -12.87 15.52
C ARG A 69 -5.09 -12.93 16.29
N CYS A 70 -4.38 -11.79 16.36
CA CYS A 70 -3.22 -11.63 17.24
C CYS A 70 -3.63 -11.89 18.71
N PRO A 71 -2.85 -12.69 19.47
CA PRO A 71 -3.14 -13.02 20.87
C PRO A 71 -3.07 -11.80 21.81
N HIS A 72 -2.48 -10.70 21.35
CA HIS A 72 -2.35 -9.46 22.12
C HIS A 72 -3.45 -8.43 21.84
N LEU A 73 -4.34 -8.69 20.88
CA LEU A 73 -5.46 -7.81 20.58
C LEU A 73 -6.60 -8.01 21.60
N ASP A 74 -6.91 -6.98 22.39
CA ASP A 74 -8.00 -7.03 23.36
C ASP A 74 -9.40 -6.88 22.73
N GLY A 75 -10.44 -7.10 23.52
CA GLY A 75 -11.83 -7.02 23.06
C GLY A 75 -12.30 -5.63 22.61
N ARG A 76 -11.49 -4.58 22.82
CA ARG A 76 -11.72 -3.22 22.32
C ARG A 76 -10.84 -2.87 21.13
N GLY A 77 -10.10 -3.83 20.57
CA GLY A 77 -9.18 -3.60 19.46
C GLY A 77 -7.86 -2.94 19.86
N LEU A 78 -7.48 -2.97 21.14
CA LEU A 78 -6.23 -2.40 21.61
C LEU A 78 -5.16 -3.48 21.83
N CYS A 79 -3.92 -3.18 21.46
CA CYS A 79 -2.78 -4.07 21.70
C CYS A 79 -2.35 -4.03 23.17
N ASN A 80 -2.38 -5.18 23.84
CA ASN A 80 -1.94 -5.31 25.23
C ASN A 80 -0.43 -5.10 25.40
N ILE A 81 0.41 -5.37 24.40
CA ILE A 81 1.84 -5.05 24.48
C ILE A 81 2.04 -3.53 24.61
N ILE A 82 1.31 -2.73 23.83
CA ILE A 82 1.35 -1.27 23.95
C ILE A 82 0.84 -0.82 25.32
N LYS A 83 -0.27 -1.40 25.80
CA LYS A 83 -0.86 -1.01 27.09
C LYS A 83 0.05 -1.30 28.28
N GLU A 84 0.76 -2.42 28.27
CA GLU A 84 1.59 -2.86 29.39
C GLU A 84 3.02 -2.31 29.32
N TYR A 85 3.60 -2.20 28.11
CA TYR A 85 5.03 -1.89 27.93
C TYR A 85 5.29 -0.65 27.07
N GLY A 86 4.29 -0.16 26.33
CA GLY A 86 4.42 0.99 25.42
C GLY A 86 4.80 0.60 23.99
N GLU A 87 4.67 1.56 23.07
CA GLU A 87 4.88 1.36 21.62
C GLU A 87 6.32 0.92 21.26
N GLY A 88 7.32 1.23 22.11
CA GLY A 88 8.72 0.84 21.90
C GLY A 88 8.99 -0.68 22.00
N TYR A 89 7.99 -1.45 22.40
CA TYR A 89 8.02 -2.92 22.47
C TYR A 89 7.32 -3.59 21.29
N LEU A 90 6.75 -2.83 20.34
CA LEU A 90 6.19 -3.42 19.13
C LEU A 90 7.29 -4.05 18.27
N SER A 91 6.99 -5.23 17.73
CA SER A 91 7.74 -5.83 16.62
C SER A 91 7.82 -4.83 15.47
N GLU A 92 8.92 -4.89 14.70
CA GLU A 92 9.15 -4.02 13.55
C GLU A 92 7.94 -3.97 12.63
N ILE A 93 7.38 -5.13 12.27
CA ILE A 93 6.23 -5.23 11.38
C ILE A 93 5.00 -4.43 11.88
N CYS A 94 4.76 -4.42 13.20
CA CYS A 94 3.66 -3.67 13.82
C CYS A 94 3.97 -2.18 13.94
N ARG A 95 5.23 -1.82 14.19
CA ARG A 95 5.68 -0.43 14.32
C ARG A 95 5.68 0.28 12.97
N GLU A 96 6.13 -0.42 11.95
CA GLU A 96 6.28 0.14 10.62
C GLU A 96 4.92 0.23 9.92
N HIS A 97 4.01 -0.74 10.06
CA HIS A 97 2.70 -0.68 9.40
C HIS A 97 1.94 0.65 9.65
N PRO A 98 1.39 1.31 8.61
CA PRO A 98 1.34 0.93 7.19
C PRO A 98 2.47 1.55 6.35
N ARG A 99 3.60 1.92 6.95
CA ARG A 99 4.71 2.58 6.27
C ARG A 99 5.42 1.63 5.31
N PHE A 100 5.88 2.20 4.21
CA PHE A 100 6.75 1.53 3.27
C PHE A 100 7.91 2.44 2.89
N TYR A 101 9.00 1.84 2.43
CA TYR A 101 10.22 2.53 2.06
C TYR A 101 10.60 2.18 0.62
N SER A 102 11.14 3.15 -0.10
CA SER A 102 11.68 2.96 -1.45
C SER A 102 13.02 3.64 -1.54
N GLU A 103 14.06 2.87 -1.84
CA GLU A 103 15.37 3.45 -2.05
C GLU A 103 15.45 4.11 -3.42
N THR A 104 15.82 5.39 -3.44
CA THR A 104 15.98 6.16 -4.66
C THR A 104 17.43 6.56 -4.85
N PRO A 105 17.81 7.03 -6.04
CA PRO A 105 19.06 7.74 -6.24
C PRO A 105 19.33 8.84 -5.19
N GLU A 106 18.32 9.63 -4.80
CA GLU A 106 18.49 10.83 -3.97
C GLU A 106 18.47 10.55 -2.45
N GLY A 107 17.97 9.38 -2.05
CA GLY A 107 17.82 8.96 -0.66
C GLY A 107 16.72 7.92 -0.50
N VAL A 108 16.19 7.74 0.70
CA VAL A 108 15.00 6.89 0.92
C VAL A 108 13.75 7.74 0.84
N GLU A 109 12.75 7.26 0.12
CA GLU A 109 11.39 7.78 0.20
C GLU A 109 10.55 6.90 1.13
N VAL A 110 9.77 7.51 2.03
CA VAL A 110 8.85 6.82 2.92
C VAL A 110 7.41 7.25 2.65
N GLY A 111 6.51 6.28 2.64
CA GLY A 111 5.07 6.47 2.49
C GLY A 111 4.26 5.79 3.59
N ILE A 112 2.94 5.88 3.46
CA ILE A 112 1.95 5.11 4.22
C ILE A 112 1.01 4.45 3.21
N GLY A 113 0.59 3.22 3.43
CA GLY A 113 -0.23 2.47 2.48
C GLY A 113 -1.72 2.41 2.81
N MET A 114 -2.55 2.24 1.78
CA MET A 114 -4.01 2.36 1.88
C MET A 114 -4.69 1.17 2.56
N ALA A 115 -4.02 0.04 2.79
CA ALA A 115 -4.55 -1.06 3.60
C ALA A 115 -4.94 -0.62 5.03
N CYS A 116 -4.34 0.46 5.54
CA CYS A 116 -4.81 1.14 6.75
C CYS A 116 -5.87 2.20 6.42
N GLU A 117 -7.05 2.08 7.04
CA GLU A 117 -8.18 3.00 6.81
C GLU A 117 -7.85 4.48 7.05
N GLU A 118 -7.04 4.80 8.07
CA GLU A 118 -6.65 6.17 8.36
C GLU A 118 -5.65 6.70 7.33
N ALA A 119 -4.72 5.84 6.87
CA ALA A 119 -3.80 6.21 5.80
C ALA A 119 -4.54 6.45 4.48
N ALA A 120 -5.49 5.57 4.11
CA ALA A 120 -6.37 5.77 2.96
C ALA A 120 -7.13 7.10 3.06
N ARG A 121 -7.75 7.40 4.21
CA ARG A 121 -8.44 8.67 4.45
C ARG A 121 -7.52 9.87 4.25
N ILE A 122 -6.29 9.84 4.78
CA ILE A 122 -5.30 10.91 4.65
C ILE A 122 -4.87 11.10 3.20
N ILE A 123 -4.51 10.02 2.50
CA ILE A 123 -4.06 10.02 1.11
C ILE A 123 -5.14 10.64 0.22
N LEU A 124 -6.37 10.13 0.32
CA LEU A 124 -7.48 10.60 -0.49
C LEU A 124 -7.88 12.05 -0.14
N SER A 125 -7.48 12.57 1.02
CA SER A 125 -7.77 13.95 1.45
C SER A 125 -6.69 14.97 1.13
N SER A 126 -5.54 14.55 0.61
CA SER A 126 -4.39 15.43 0.42
C SER A 126 -4.31 16.00 -0.99
N ASP A 127 -4.29 17.33 -1.15
CA ASP A 127 -4.09 17.98 -2.45
C ASP A 127 -2.61 18.04 -2.86
N GLY A 128 -1.68 17.81 -1.92
CA GLY A 128 -0.23 17.87 -2.13
C GLY A 128 0.41 16.50 -2.41
N TYR A 129 -0.28 15.61 -3.14
CA TYR A 129 0.14 14.21 -3.32
C TYR A 129 1.46 14.05 -4.10
N ALA A 130 1.84 15.05 -4.91
CA ALA A 130 3.08 15.06 -5.70
C ALA A 130 4.19 15.92 -5.05
N GLU A 131 3.98 16.42 -3.83
CA GLU A 131 4.92 17.28 -3.12
C GLU A 131 5.60 16.51 -1.99
N PHE A 132 6.92 16.51 -1.98
CA PHE A 132 7.75 15.77 -1.03
C PHE A 132 8.53 16.73 -0.14
N ASP A 133 8.51 16.48 1.16
CA ASP A 133 9.35 17.15 2.15
C ASP A 133 10.56 16.28 2.48
N VAL A 134 11.70 16.92 2.74
CA VAL A 134 12.81 16.26 3.45
C VAL A 134 12.44 16.18 4.93
N ILE A 135 12.59 15.00 5.52
CA ILE A 135 12.32 14.77 6.94
C ILE A 135 13.56 14.23 7.63
N ASP A 136 13.71 14.56 8.91
CA ASP A 136 14.83 14.08 9.71
C ASP A 136 14.63 12.58 9.99
N GLY A 137 15.63 11.77 9.64
CA GLY A 137 15.64 10.32 9.87
C GLY A 137 17.07 9.79 9.94
N ASP A 138 17.33 8.92 10.90
CA ASP A 138 18.66 8.31 11.12
C ASP A 138 18.73 6.97 10.39
N PHE A 139 18.88 7.01 9.07
CA PHE A 139 19.30 5.83 8.29
C PHE A 139 20.82 5.88 8.27
N GLY A 140 21.46 4.82 8.75
CA GLY A 140 22.91 4.69 8.95
C GLY A 140 23.81 5.04 7.75
N GLU A 141 25.09 4.69 7.85
CA GLU A 141 26.10 5.10 6.86
C GLU A 141 25.71 4.72 5.41
N GLU A 142 26.04 5.63 4.48
CA GLU A 142 25.72 5.47 3.06
C GLU A 142 26.34 4.18 2.50
N PRO A 143 25.56 3.25 1.91
CA PRO A 143 26.16 2.25 1.05
C PRO A 143 26.80 2.97 -0.13
N VAL A 144 28.06 2.63 -0.43
CA VAL A 144 28.78 3.12 -1.62
C VAL A 144 28.06 2.63 -2.86
N ARG A 145 27.12 3.43 -3.39
CA ARG A 145 26.52 3.17 -4.70
C ARG A 145 27.53 3.58 -5.77
N LEU A 146 28.14 2.57 -6.40
CA LEU A 146 28.85 2.73 -7.67
C LEU A 146 27.82 3.10 -8.75
N ARG A 147 27.37 4.35 -8.80
CA ARG A 147 26.53 4.81 -9.91
C ARG A 147 27.36 4.86 -11.18
N ASN A 148 26.85 4.24 -12.24
CA ASN A 148 27.23 4.59 -13.58
C ASN A 148 26.30 5.71 -14.08
N GLU A 149 26.79 6.62 -14.91
CA GLU A 149 26.00 7.71 -15.53
C GLU A 149 24.87 7.22 -16.47
N ALA A 150 24.64 5.91 -16.55
CA ALA A 150 23.68 5.24 -17.42
C ALA A 150 22.43 4.70 -16.68
N ASP A 151 22.28 4.96 -15.38
CA ASP A 151 21.12 4.49 -14.60
C ASP A 151 19.84 5.25 -15.01
N PHE A 152 18.75 4.52 -15.22
CA PHE A 152 17.43 5.05 -15.57
C PHE A 152 16.95 6.07 -14.51
N ASP A 153 16.62 7.29 -14.94
CA ASP A 153 16.17 8.36 -14.06
C ASP A 153 14.67 8.24 -13.75
N VAL A 154 14.34 7.29 -12.87
CA VAL A 154 12.98 6.99 -12.43
C VAL A 154 12.28 8.20 -11.80
N LEU A 155 13.00 9.07 -11.08
CA LEU A 155 12.43 10.25 -10.43
C LEU A 155 12.04 11.31 -11.45
N SER A 156 12.86 11.53 -12.48
CA SER A 156 12.53 12.43 -13.59
C SER A 156 11.32 11.93 -14.38
N GLU A 157 11.22 10.62 -14.66
CA GLU A 157 10.06 10.04 -15.32
C GLU A 157 8.79 10.12 -14.47
N ARG A 158 8.86 9.76 -13.19
CA ARG A 158 7.74 9.93 -12.24
C ARG A 158 7.29 11.39 -12.16
N GLY A 159 8.22 12.34 -12.17
CA GLY A 159 7.91 13.77 -12.25
C GLY A 159 7.15 14.15 -13.52
N LYS A 160 7.43 13.51 -14.67
CA LYS A 160 6.65 13.70 -15.90
C LYS A 160 5.24 13.10 -15.78
N ILE A 161 5.10 11.93 -15.16
CA ILE A 161 3.81 11.30 -14.87
C ILE A 161 2.96 12.24 -14.00
N TYR A 162 3.51 12.74 -12.88
CA TYR A 162 2.79 13.66 -12.00
C TYR A 162 2.41 14.98 -12.66
N ARG A 163 3.22 15.52 -13.57
CA ARG A 163 2.82 16.72 -14.36
C ARG A 163 1.61 16.47 -15.24
N ILE A 164 1.49 15.29 -15.86
CA ILE A 164 0.30 14.92 -16.64
C ILE A 164 -0.89 14.71 -15.70
N LEU A 165 -0.69 13.96 -14.62
CA LEU A 165 -1.74 13.64 -13.66
C LEU A 165 -2.28 14.90 -12.96
N SER A 166 -1.46 15.91 -12.69
CA SER A 166 -1.88 17.15 -12.01
C SER A 166 -2.39 18.25 -12.94
N ASP A 167 -2.43 18.04 -14.27
CA ASP A 167 -2.93 19.03 -15.25
C ASP A 167 -4.47 19.13 -15.24
N ARG A 168 -5.02 19.73 -14.17
CA ARG A 168 -6.47 19.89 -13.97
C ARG A 168 -7.15 20.82 -14.99
N ALA A 169 -6.41 21.39 -15.95
CA ALA A 169 -7.00 22.05 -17.11
C ALA A 169 -7.62 21.05 -18.11
N ARG A 170 -7.21 19.77 -18.03
CA ARG A 170 -7.76 18.66 -18.83
C ARG A 170 -8.72 17.81 -17.99
N PRO A 171 -9.78 17.25 -18.59
CA PRO A 171 -10.59 16.22 -17.93
C PRO A 171 -9.75 15.04 -17.44
N TYR A 172 -10.15 14.40 -16.35
CA TYR A 172 -9.38 13.28 -15.78
C TYR A 172 -9.14 12.14 -16.77
N ALA A 173 -10.18 11.75 -17.52
CA ALA A 173 -10.05 10.73 -18.56
C ALA A 173 -9.01 11.07 -19.65
N GLU A 174 -8.88 12.34 -20.03
CA GLU A 174 -7.86 12.77 -21.01
C GLU A 174 -6.45 12.62 -20.43
N ARG A 175 -6.26 12.94 -19.15
CA ARG A 175 -4.96 12.76 -18.46
C ARG A 175 -4.54 11.30 -18.41
N LEU A 176 -5.46 10.39 -18.13
CA LEU A 176 -5.21 8.95 -18.15
C LEU A 176 -4.88 8.46 -19.57
N ALA A 177 -5.60 8.93 -20.59
CA ALA A 177 -5.31 8.59 -21.98
C ALA A 177 -3.90 9.05 -22.41
N LEU A 178 -3.46 10.24 -21.97
CA LEU A 178 -2.11 10.73 -22.23
C LEU A 178 -1.03 9.88 -21.54
N LEU A 179 -1.28 9.42 -20.31
CA LEU A 179 -0.38 8.49 -19.64
C LEU A 179 -0.30 7.16 -20.41
N SER A 180 -1.45 6.61 -20.81
CA SER A 180 -1.51 5.38 -21.59
C SER A 180 -0.77 5.47 -22.92
N GLU A 181 -1.04 6.52 -23.70
CA GLU A 181 -0.38 6.75 -24.99
C GLU A 181 1.13 6.89 -24.83
N LYS A 182 1.56 7.68 -23.84
CA LYS A 182 2.97 8.01 -23.65
C LYS A 182 3.80 6.81 -23.17
N TYR A 183 3.26 6.00 -22.27
CA TYR A 183 3.98 4.89 -21.65
C TYR A 183 3.63 3.53 -22.26
N GLY A 184 2.69 3.50 -23.22
CA GLY A 184 2.31 2.28 -23.94
C GLY A 184 1.54 1.28 -23.08
N VAL A 185 0.82 1.74 -22.06
CA VAL A 185 0.12 0.87 -21.10
C VAL A 185 -1.34 1.24 -20.94
N SER A 186 -2.24 0.26 -20.95
CA SER A 186 -3.67 0.51 -20.78
C SER A 186 -4.35 -0.70 -20.17
N PRO A 187 -5.05 -0.58 -19.03
CA PRO A 187 -5.85 -1.68 -18.49
C PRO A 187 -6.93 -2.19 -19.47
N ALA A 188 -7.32 -1.36 -20.45
CA ALA A 188 -8.29 -1.74 -21.49
C ALA A 188 -7.68 -2.56 -22.64
N SER A 189 -6.36 -2.81 -22.67
CA SER A 189 -5.75 -3.70 -23.67
C SER A 189 -5.92 -5.18 -23.34
N VAL A 190 -6.14 -5.52 -22.08
CA VAL A 190 -6.43 -6.88 -21.59
C VAL A 190 -7.93 -7.14 -21.72
N SER A 191 -8.32 -8.34 -22.17
CA SER A 191 -9.73 -8.63 -22.44
C SER A 191 -10.53 -8.84 -21.16
N ASP A 192 -11.85 -8.60 -21.22
CA ASP A 192 -12.78 -8.86 -20.10
C ASP A 192 -12.69 -10.32 -19.60
N GLY A 193 -12.51 -11.27 -20.52
CA GLY A 193 -12.34 -12.69 -20.16
C GLY A 193 -11.08 -12.92 -19.34
N ASP A 194 -9.96 -12.34 -19.78
CA ASP A 194 -8.65 -12.49 -19.14
C ASP A 194 -8.63 -11.83 -17.76
N TRP A 195 -9.20 -10.61 -17.63
CA TRP A 195 -9.33 -9.95 -16.33
C TRP A 195 -10.13 -10.76 -15.32
N ARG A 196 -11.26 -11.34 -15.74
CA ARG A 196 -12.09 -12.16 -14.85
C ARG A 196 -11.39 -13.44 -14.43
N GLU A 197 -10.69 -14.09 -15.36
CA GLU A 197 -9.91 -15.29 -15.06
C GLU A 197 -8.81 -14.98 -14.05
N LEU A 198 -8.01 -13.94 -14.31
CA LEU A 198 -6.92 -13.50 -13.43
C LEU A 198 -7.44 -13.11 -12.05
N LEU A 199 -8.40 -12.19 -11.95
CA LEU A 199 -8.94 -11.73 -10.67
C LEU A 199 -9.56 -12.86 -9.85
N SER A 200 -10.10 -13.89 -10.52
CA SER A 200 -10.66 -15.06 -9.84
C SER A 200 -9.59 -16.06 -9.39
N SER A 201 -8.38 -16.02 -9.94
CA SER A 201 -7.25 -16.87 -9.51
C SER A 201 -6.41 -16.27 -8.40
N LEU A 202 -6.52 -14.96 -8.15
CA LEU A 202 -5.78 -14.27 -7.09
C LEU A 202 -6.14 -14.80 -5.69
N GLU A 203 -5.22 -14.58 -4.75
CA GLU A 203 -5.38 -14.91 -3.35
C GLU A 203 -6.14 -13.78 -2.62
N TYR A 204 -7.06 -14.14 -1.73
CA TYR A 204 -7.87 -13.17 -1.00
C TYR A 204 -8.01 -13.59 0.45
N LEU A 205 -7.89 -12.62 1.34
CA LEU A 205 -8.23 -12.75 2.76
C LEU A 205 -9.75 -12.77 2.93
N ASN A 206 -10.49 -11.97 2.14
CA ASN A 206 -11.94 -11.91 2.16
C ASN A 206 -12.58 -12.36 0.83
N GLN A 207 -13.40 -13.41 0.90
CA GLN A 207 -14.12 -13.94 -0.27
C GLN A 207 -15.19 -12.97 -0.82
N GLU A 208 -15.76 -12.10 0.01
CA GLU A 208 -16.68 -11.06 -0.48
C GLU A 208 -15.95 -10.03 -1.35
N HIS A 209 -14.70 -9.70 -1.02
CA HIS A 209 -13.87 -8.83 -1.85
C HIS A 209 -13.51 -9.49 -3.19
N LYS A 210 -13.24 -10.80 -3.19
CA LYS A 210 -13.05 -11.57 -4.43
C LYS A 210 -14.25 -11.45 -5.37
N GLU A 211 -15.45 -11.74 -4.85
CA GLU A 211 -16.69 -11.60 -5.64
C GLU A 211 -16.89 -10.17 -6.14
N LEU A 212 -16.57 -9.19 -5.29
CA LEU A 212 -16.68 -7.78 -5.62
C LEU A 212 -15.73 -7.35 -6.73
N PHE A 213 -14.48 -7.81 -6.75
CA PHE A 213 -13.47 -7.37 -7.73
C PHE A 213 -13.57 -8.14 -9.04
N SER A 214 -14.01 -9.40 -9.02
CA SER A 214 -14.25 -10.21 -10.22
C SER A 214 -15.29 -9.64 -11.19
N CYS A 215 -16.00 -8.55 -10.83
CA CYS A 215 -16.90 -7.85 -11.75
C CYS A 215 -16.18 -6.90 -12.75
N TYR A 216 -14.88 -6.66 -12.58
CA TYR A 216 -14.10 -5.79 -13.44
C TYR A 216 -13.93 -6.35 -14.86
N SER A 217 -13.99 -5.46 -15.86
CA SER A 217 -14.00 -5.84 -17.28
C SER A 217 -13.05 -5.01 -18.15
N GLY A 218 -12.08 -4.30 -17.57
CA GLY A 218 -11.17 -3.41 -18.32
C GLY A 218 -11.76 -2.06 -18.77
N GLU A 219 -13.09 -1.95 -18.87
CA GLU A 219 -13.79 -0.73 -19.29
C GLU A 219 -14.38 0.06 -18.12
N CYS A 220 -13.87 1.27 -17.90
CA CYS A 220 -14.45 2.22 -16.94
C CYS A 220 -15.61 3.00 -17.59
N ARG A 221 -16.83 2.85 -17.07
CA ARG A 221 -18.04 3.54 -17.59
C ARG A 221 -18.11 5.00 -17.18
N ALA A 222 -17.88 5.30 -15.90
CA ALA A 222 -17.81 6.66 -15.35
C ALA A 222 -16.92 6.70 -14.11
N ARG A 223 -16.17 7.79 -13.95
CA ARG A 223 -15.31 8.04 -12.80
C ARG A 223 -16.02 8.95 -11.82
N LEU A 224 -16.65 8.35 -10.83
CA LEU A 224 -17.14 9.08 -9.65
C LEU A 224 -15.93 9.51 -8.81
N PHE A 225 -16.01 10.64 -8.11
CA PHE A 225 -14.93 11.09 -7.21
C PHE A 225 -13.56 11.28 -7.89
N GLU A 226 -13.52 11.93 -9.07
CA GLU A 226 -12.26 12.15 -9.81
C GLU A 226 -11.10 12.72 -8.95
N PRO A 227 -11.31 13.68 -8.03
CA PRO A 227 -10.23 14.18 -7.18
C PRO A 227 -9.64 13.11 -6.26
N GLU A 228 -10.44 12.20 -5.72
CA GLU A 228 -10.00 11.09 -4.87
C GLU A 228 -9.32 10.00 -5.70
N LEU A 229 -9.88 9.64 -6.87
CA LEU A 229 -9.25 8.69 -7.79
C LEU A 229 -7.89 9.18 -8.30
N GLU A 230 -7.75 10.47 -8.59
CA GLU A 230 -6.47 11.11 -8.95
C GLU A 230 -5.41 10.91 -7.85
N ARG A 231 -5.79 11.05 -6.58
CA ARG A 231 -4.90 10.86 -5.43
C ARG A 231 -4.58 9.38 -5.18
N ALA A 232 -5.56 8.49 -5.36
CA ALA A 232 -5.36 7.05 -5.28
C ALA A 232 -4.34 6.60 -6.35
N LEU A 233 -4.50 7.05 -7.59
CA LEU A 233 -3.56 6.79 -8.67
C LEU A 233 -2.17 7.36 -8.35
N ALA A 234 -2.10 8.59 -7.84
CA ALA A 234 -0.82 9.18 -7.45
C ALA A 234 -0.11 8.39 -6.34
N TYR A 235 -0.87 7.83 -5.40
CA TYR A 235 -0.38 6.90 -4.38
C TYR A 235 0.17 5.61 -5.01
N PHE A 236 -0.57 4.94 -5.89
CA PHE A 236 -0.09 3.71 -6.53
C PHE A 236 1.16 3.96 -7.39
N ILE A 237 1.22 5.11 -8.08
CA ILE A 237 2.43 5.55 -8.78
C ILE A 237 3.59 5.72 -7.79
N PHE A 238 3.37 6.40 -6.67
CA PHE A 238 4.42 6.57 -5.64
C PHE A 238 4.91 5.23 -5.11
N ARG A 239 3.97 4.33 -4.81
CA ARG A 239 4.22 3.03 -4.20
C ARG A 239 5.02 2.08 -5.09
N HIS A 240 4.70 2.02 -6.38
CA HIS A 240 5.26 1.00 -7.28
C HIS A 240 6.30 1.55 -8.25
N VAL A 241 6.06 2.71 -8.87
CA VAL A 241 6.93 3.22 -9.95
C VAL A 241 8.33 3.60 -9.44
N THR A 242 8.43 4.03 -8.18
CA THR A 242 9.68 4.54 -7.58
C THR A 242 10.82 3.52 -7.58
N ALA A 243 10.50 2.22 -7.56
CA ALA A 243 11.47 1.12 -7.53
C ALA A 243 11.83 0.58 -8.94
N SER A 244 11.48 1.27 -10.02
CA SER A 244 11.79 0.80 -11.38
C SER A 244 13.23 1.09 -11.81
N GLY A 245 13.89 0.08 -12.38
CA GLY A 245 15.25 0.19 -12.93
C GLY A 245 15.30 0.47 -14.44
N THR A 246 14.18 0.36 -15.15
CA THR A 246 14.08 0.61 -16.61
C THR A 246 12.76 1.30 -16.98
N LEU A 247 12.67 1.82 -18.22
CA LEU A 247 11.43 2.39 -18.74
C LEU A 247 10.34 1.33 -18.91
N GLU A 248 10.69 0.12 -19.35
CA GLU A 248 9.75 -1.00 -19.50
C GLU A 248 9.13 -1.38 -18.15
N GLU A 249 9.97 -1.51 -17.12
CA GLU A 249 9.53 -1.83 -15.78
C GLU A 249 8.70 -0.69 -15.16
N LEU A 250 9.06 0.58 -15.43
CA LEU A 250 8.25 1.74 -15.06
C LEU A 250 6.88 1.72 -15.75
N SER A 251 6.85 1.45 -17.05
CA SER A 251 5.61 1.36 -17.82
C SER A 251 4.70 0.28 -17.25
N ALA A 252 5.22 -0.93 -17.00
CA ALA A 252 4.42 -2.02 -16.41
C ALA A 252 3.86 -1.65 -15.02
N LYS A 253 4.67 -1.08 -14.13
CA LYS A 253 4.22 -0.63 -12.79
C LYS A 253 3.24 0.54 -12.86
N LEU A 254 3.33 1.39 -13.88
CA LEU A 254 2.30 2.39 -14.18
C LEU A 254 1.01 1.72 -14.68
N GLY A 255 1.10 0.68 -15.49
CA GLY A 255 -0.03 -0.16 -15.92
C GLY A 255 -0.79 -0.75 -14.74
N LEU A 256 -0.06 -1.36 -13.78
CA LEU A 256 -0.61 -1.82 -12.50
C LEU A 256 -1.33 -0.69 -11.74
N ALA A 257 -0.68 0.47 -11.57
CA ALA A 257 -1.27 1.61 -10.86
C ALA A 257 -2.57 2.10 -11.53
N MET A 258 -2.59 2.16 -12.86
CA MET A 258 -3.78 2.52 -13.64
C MET A 258 -4.87 1.44 -13.58
N PHE A 259 -4.49 0.16 -13.51
CA PHE A 259 -5.42 -0.94 -13.31
C PHE A 259 -6.11 -0.83 -11.95
N LEU A 260 -5.35 -0.61 -10.87
CA LEU A 260 -5.91 -0.48 -9.51
C LEU A 260 -6.89 0.71 -9.44
N GLU A 261 -6.55 1.85 -10.06
CA GLU A 261 -7.48 2.98 -10.20
C GLU A 261 -8.75 2.62 -10.98
N SER A 262 -8.58 1.94 -12.12
CA SER A 262 -9.68 1.54 -12.99
C SER A 262 -10.61 0.53 -12.33
N LEU A 263 -10.05 -0.41 -11.56
CA LEU A 263 -10.79 -1.37 -10.73
C LEU A 263 -11.63 -0.64 -9.69
N ILE A 264 -11.01 0.22 -8.88
CA ILE A 264 -11.70 1.03 -7.86
C ILE A 264 -12.82 1.84 -8.51
N SER A 265 -12.53 2.55 -9.61
CA SER A 265 -13.54 3.34 -10.29
C SER A 265 -14.70 2.50 -10.83
N SER A 266 -14.43 1.31 -11.35
CA SER A 266 -15.45 0.45 -11.94
C SER A 266 -16.34 -0.16 -10.86
N VAL A 267 -15.74 -0.65 -9.78
CA VAL A 267 -16.45 -1.19 -8.63
C VAL A 267 -17.29 -0.09 -7.97
N ALA A 268 -16.73 1.10 -7.77
CA ALA A 268 -17.47 2.24 -7.22
C ALA A 268 -18.71 2.59 -8.04
N TYR A 269 -18.59 2.60 -9.37
CA TYR A 269 -19.71 2.83 -10.26
C TYR A 269 -20.77 1.71 -10.19
N LEU A 270 -20.34 0.44 -10.22
CA LEU A 270 -21.23 -0.73 -10.24
C LEU A 270 -21.98 -0.93 -8.91
N GLN A 271 -21.32 -0.65 -7.79
CA GLN A 271 -21.93 -0.70 -6.46
C GLN A 271 -22.74 0.56 -6.13
N GLY A 272 -22.66 1.60 -6.96
CA GLY A 272 -23.36 2.86 -6.72
C GLY A 272 -22.85 3.57 -5.47
N ILE A 273 -21.53 3.60 -5.25
CA ILE A 273 -20.92 4.33 -4.13
C ILE A 273 -21.33 5.82 -4.21
N GLU A 274 -21.87 6.36 -3.12
CA GLU A 274 -22.39 7.73 -3.06
C GLU A 274 -21.59 8.64 -2.13
N SER A 275 -20.72 8.07 -1.30
CA SER A 275 -19.92 8.81 -0.33
C SER A 275 -18.42 8.60 -0.50
N ARG A 276 -17.66 9.57 0.01
CA ARG A 276 -16.21 9.51 0.06
C ARG A 276 -15.73 8.43 1.03
N GLU A 277 -16.47 8.22 2.11
CA GLU A 277 -16.19 7.22 3.13
C GLU A 277 -16.26 5.81 2.54
N GLU A 278 -17.31 5.50 1.77
CA GLU A 278 -17.43 4.23 1.03
C GLU A 278 -16.32 4.04 -0.02
N LEU A 279 -15.94 5.10 -0.74
CA LEU A 279 -14.81 5.03 -1.66
C LEU A 279 -13.49 4.77 -0.91
N THR A 280 -13.31 5.39 0.25
CA THR A 280 -12.12 5.19 1.09
C THR A 280 -12.03 3.73 1.54
N GLU A 281 -13.16 3.14 1.93
CA GLU A 281 -13.24 1.71 2.27
C GLU A 281 -12.90 0.82 1.08
N LEU A 282 -13.41 1.14 -0.12
CA LEU A 282 -13.08 0.39 -1.33
C LEU A 282 -11.57 0.49 -1.67
N CYS A 283 -10.97 1.68 -1.59
CA CYS A 283 -9.54 1.86 -1.79
C CYS A 283 -8.71 1.04 -0.79
N ARG A 284 -9.16 0.98 0.47
CA ARG A 284 -8.54 0.19 1.53
C ARG A 284 -8.63 -1.31 1.22
N ALA A 285 -9.80 -1.81 0.87
CA ALA A 285 -10.01 -3.21 0.51
C ALA A 285 -9.18 -3.63 -0.72
N VAL A 286 -9.13 -2.80 -1.77
CA VAL A 286 -8.29 -3.06 -2.95
C VAL A 286 -6.80 -3.09 -2.57
N SER A 287 -6.35 -2.19 -1.68
CA SER A 287 -4.96 -2.17 -1.22
C SER A 287 -4.62 -3.39 -0.35
N GLU A 288 -5.49 -3.75 0.60
CA GLU A 288 -5.34 -4.91 1.48
C GLU A 288 -5.27 -6.23 0.71
N GLU A 289 -6.19 -6.44 -0.24
CA GLU A 289 -6.31 -7.73 -0.95
C GLU A 289 -5.32 -7.84 -2.12
N LEU A 290 -5.10 -6.76 -2.87
CA LEU A 290 -4.34 -6.83 -4.13
C LEU A 290 -2.94 -6.22 -4.01
N GLU A 291 -2.83 -4.99 -3.51
CA GLU A 291 -1.55 -4.24 -3.51
C GLU A 291 -0.57 -4.72 -2.43
N TYR A 292 -1.07 -5.16 -1.28
CA TYR A 292 -0.25 -5.66 -0.17
C TYR A 292 0.16 -7.13 -0.34
N SER A 293 -0.43 -7.85 -1.30
CA SER A 293 0.01 -9.19 -1.70
C SER A 293 1.01 -9.08 -2.85
N GLU A 294 2.25 -9.50 -2.59
CA GLU A 294 3.32 -9.53 -3.60
C GLU A 294 2.94 -10.48 -4.75
N ASP A 295 2.42 -11.67 -4.43
CA ASP A 295 1.96 -12.65 -5.42
C ASP A 295 0.84 -12.09 -6.33
N ASN A 296 -0.14 -11.39 -5.75
CA ASN A 296 -1.21 -10.78 -6.52
C ASN A 296 -0.68 -9.62 -7.39
N THR A 297 0.17 -8.78 -6.82
CA THR A 297 0.78 -7.65 -7.52
C THR A 297 1.63 -8.12 -8.69
N GLU A 298 2.45 -9.17 -8.50
CA GLU A 298 3.22 -9.79 -9.56
C GLU A 298 2.31 -10.34 -10.65
N ALA A 299 1.30 -11.15 -10.29
CA ALA A 299 0.35 -11.74 -11.24
C ALA A 299 -0.33 -10.69 -12.14
N ILE A 300 -0.73 -9.54 -11.57
CA ILE A 300 -1.31 -8.43 -12.34
C ILE A 300 -0.25 -7.73 -13.20
N LEU A 301 0.96 -7.55 -12.69
CA LEU A 301 2.05 -6.89 -13.40
C LEU A 301 2.44 -7.65 -14.68
N TRP A 302 2.32 -8.98 -14.69
CA TRP A 302 2.58 -9.83 -15.86
C TRP A 302 1.74 -9.43 -17.09
N GLU A 303 0.51 -8.95 -16.90
CA GLU A 303 -0.37 -8.49 -17.99
C GLU A 303 0.12 -7.20 -18.69
N PHE A 304 1.10 -6.49 -18.11
CA PHE A 304 1.65 -5.26 -18.67
C PHE A 304 3.10 -5.40 -19.16
N LEU A 305 3.72 -6.57 -18.97
CA LEU A 305 5.07 -6.87 -19.45
C LEU A 305 5.06 -7.59 -20.81
N PHE A 306 3.91 -8.14 -21.24
CA PHE A 306 3.78 -8.98 -22.44
C PHE A 306 2.52 -8.62 -23.25
#